data_AF-A0A151T4Q4-F1
#
_entry.id   AF-A0A151T4Q4-F1
#
_cell.length_a   1.000
_cell.length_b   1.000
_cell.length_c   1.000
_cell.angle_alpha   90.00
_cell.angle_beta   90.00
_cell.angle_gamma   90.00
#
_symmetry.space_group_name_H-M   'P 1'
#
loop_
_entity.id
_entity.type
_entity.pdbx_description
1 polymer ?
#
loop_
_entity_poly.entity_id
_entity_poly.type
_entity_poly.pdbx_seq_one_letter_code
_entity_poly.pdbx_strand_id
1 'polypeptide(L)'
;MLLCDNTEIRFRNTVAFEQCQYLSSPNVTEDLFILHFLINVDKDVNILVDNKIIVNLMGYTNAVATMINNLFSNVYLPHISKEYSSICDDLKNFYENPRNKYKAIFMRQHFNTPWKI
;
A
#
# COMPACT_ATOMS: atom_id res chain seq x y z
N MET A 1 10.65 -1.55 1.94
CA MET A 1 10.12 -1.71 3.31
C MET A 1 10.25 -3.14 3.76
N LEU A 2 10.81 -3.41 4.94
CA LEU A 2 11.02 -4.77 5.46
C LEU A 2 9.87 -5.18 6.39
N LEU A 3 9.22 -6.31 6.11
CA LEU A 3 8.08 -6.83 6.88
C LEU A 3 8.45 -8.16 7.52
N CYS A 4 8.36 -8.24 8.85
CA CYS A 4 8.55 -9.45 9.65
C CYS A 4 7.49 -9.51 10.77
N ASP A 5 7.49 -10.59 11.55
CA ASP A 5 6.45 -10.85 12.57
C ASP A 5 6.27 -9.71 13.58
N ASN A 6 7.36 -9.01 13.94
CA ASN A 6 7.30 -7.90 14.90
C ASN A 6 6.86 -6.56 14.27
N THR A 7 6.74 -6.49 12.94
CA THR A 7 6.43 -5.26 12.23
C THR A 7 5.02 -4.75 12.54
N GLU A 8 4.04 -5.65 12.72
CA GLU A 8 2.67 -5.26 13.06
C GLU A 8 2.62 -4.47 14.38
N ILE A 9 3.26 -5.00 15.42
CA ILE A 9 3.28 -4.39 16.76
C ILE A 9 3.94 -3.01 16.69
N ARG A 10 5.04 -2.89 15.93
CA ARG A 10 5.74 -1.62 15.75
C ARG A 10 4.84 -0.59 15.07
N PHE A 11 4.17 -0.95 13.98
CA PHE A 11 3.26 -0.02 13.32
C PHE A 11 2.08 0.38 14.20
N ARG A 12 1.45 -0.56 14.92
CA ARG A 12 0.37 -0.22 15.86
C ARG A 12 0.82 0.78 16.91
N ASN A 13 2.01 0.57 17.48
CA ASN A 13 2.57 1.49 18.47
C ASN A 13 2.90 2.87 17.87
N THR A 14 3.43 2.92 16.65
CA THR A 14 3.70 4.18 15.95
C THR A 14 2.42 4.94 15.63
N VAL A 15 1.41 4.25 15.08
CA VAL A 15 0.10 4.84 14.76
C VAL A 15 -0.57 5.37 16.04
N ALA A 16 -0.57 4.58 17.12
CA ALA A 16 -1.13 5.02 18.40
C ALA A 16 -0.38 6.24 18.97
N PHE A 17 0.95 6.26 18.85
CA PHE A 17 1.77 7.40 19.27
C PHE A 17 1.45 8.67 18.47
N GLU A 18 1.37 8.57 17.14
CA GLU A 18 1.02 9.69 16.26
C GLU A 18 -0.41 10.20 16.56
N GLN A 19 -1.37 9.31 16.77
CA GLN A 19 -2.75 9.68 17.13
C GLN A 19 -2.86 10.37 18.49
N CYS A 20 -1.99 10.04 19.45
CA CYS A 20 -2.03 10.67 20.79
C CYS A 20 -1.28 12.00 20.86
N GLN A 21 -0.20 12.16 20.09
CA GLN A 21 0.75 13.28 20.28
C GLN A 21 0.89 14.19 19.05
N TYR A 22 0.57 13.70 17.85
CA TYR A 22 0.88 14.35 16.57
C TYR A 22 -0.30 14.27 15.58
N LEU A 23 -1.51 14.57 16.05
CA LEU A 23 -2.74 14.55 15.24
C LEU A 23 -2.67 15.39 13.96
N SER A 24 -1.82 16.43 13.93
CA SER A 24 -1.62 17.35 12.80
C SER A 24 -0.46 16.98 11.86
N SER A 25 0.33 15.94 12.17
CA SER A 25 1.46 15.52 11.33
C SER A 25 1.73 13.99 11.42
N PRO A 26 0.75 13.14 11.04
CA PRO A 26 0.89 11.69 11.15
C PRO A 26 1.66 11.11 9.95
N ASN A 27 2.92 11.51 9.77
CA ASN A 27 3.72 11.19 8.58
C ASN A 27 3.84 9.67 8.34
N VAL A 28 4.07 8.88 9.40
CA VAL A 28 4.22 7.42 9.22
C VAL A 28 2.86 6.77 8.97
N THR A 29 1.82 7.21 9.68
CA THR A 29 0.47 6.68 9.47
C THR A 29 -0.02 6.96 8.04
N GLU A 30 0.25 8.15 7.49
CA GLU A 30 -0.03 8.51 6.10
C GLU A 30 0.67 7.58 5.10
N ASP A 31 1.97 7.35 5.26
CA ASP A 31 2.72 6.41 4.41
C ASP A 31 2.16 4.98 4.50
N LEU A 32 1.77 4.55 5.70
CA LEU A 32 1.17 3.23 5.90
C LEU A 32 -0.25 3.16 5.27
N PHE A 33 -1.01 4.26 5.22
CA PHE A 33 -2.30 4.31 4.52
C PHE A 33 -2.15 4.11 3.01
N ILE A 34 -1.09 4.65 2.40
CA ILE A 34 -0.79 4.37 0.97
C ILE A 34 -0.63 2.85 0.77
N LEU A 35 0.11 2.19 1.65
CA LEU A 35 0.30 0.74 1.58
C LEU A 35 -1.01 -0.03 1.80
N HIS A 36 -1.87 0.43 2.70
CA HIS A 36 -3.20 -0.14 2.90
C HIS A 36 -4.06 -0.08 1.63
N PHE A 37 -4.05 1.04 0.90
CA PHE A 37 -4.78 1.16 -0.36
C PHE A 37 -4.17 0.33 -1.49
N LEU A 38 -2.86 0.09 -1.47
CA LEU A 38 -2.18 -0.72 -2.47
C LEU A 38 -2.34 -2.23 -2.21
N ILE A 39 -2.52 -2.66 -0.96
CA ILE A 39 -2.56 -4.07 -0.56
C ILE A 39 -3.95 -4.46 -0.11
N ASN A 40 -4.70 -5.14 -0.98
CA ASN A 40 -5.99 -5.72 -0.64
C ASN A 40 -5.92 -7.25 -0.55
N VAL A 41 -5.22 -7.88 -1.51
CA VAL A 41 -5.05 -9.33 -1.61
C VAL A 41 -3.58 -9.74 -1.66
N ASP A 42 -3.32 -11.04 -1.48
CA ASP A 42 -1.99 -11.67 -1.56
C ASP A 42 -1.27 -11.37 -2.88
N LYS A 43 -2.00 -11.26 -3.99
CA LYS A 43 -1.44 -10.88 -5.30
C LYS A 43 -0.86 -9.47 -5.33
N ASP A 44 -1.45 -8.53 -4.59
CA ASP A 44 -0.95 -7.16 -4.52
C ASP A 44 0.41 -7.14 -3.81
N VAL A 45 0.54 -7.94 -2.74
CA VAL A 45 1.81 -8.13 -2.03
C VAL A 45 2.87 -8.71 -2.97
N ASN A 46 2.53 -9.70 -3.80
CA ASN A 46 3.48 -10.27 -4.78
C ASN A 46 4.01 -9.18 -5.73
N ILE A 47 3.12 -8.34 -6.28
CA ILE A 47 3.51 -7.24 -7.17
C ILE A 47 4.47 -6.28 -6.46
N LEU A 48 4.21 -5.92 -5.21
CA LEU A 48 5.07 -5.02 -4.44
C LEU A 48 6.42 -5.64 -4.07
N VAL A 49 6.46 -6.96 -3.84
CA VAL A 49 7.71 -7.70 -3.62
C VAL A 49 8.53 -7.80 -4.90
N ASP A 50 7.90 -8.12 -6.03
CA ASP A 50 8.57 -8.21 -7.34
C ASP A 50 9.18 -6.87 -7.77
N ASN A 51 8.48 -5.77 -7.46
CA ASN A 51 8.97 -4.41 -7.67
C ASN A 51 9.94 -3.92 -6.58
N LYS A 52 10.33 -4.78 -5.63
CA LYS A 52 11.26 -4.50 -4.53
C LYS A 52 10.83 -3.35 -3.61
N ILE A 53 9.54 -3.02 -3.62
CA ILE A 53 8.93 -2.04 -2.70
C ILE A 53 8.85 -2.64 -1.30
N ILE A 54 8.50 -3.93 -1.22
CA ILE A 54 8.41 -4.70 0.02
C ILE A 54 9.42 -5.85 0.01
N VAL A 55 10.05 -6.09 1.15
CA VAL A 55 10.85 -7.28 1.44
C VAL A 55 10.06 -8.09 2.45
N ASN A 56 9.47 -9.20 2.01
CA ASN A 56 8.65 -10.07 2.85
C ASN A 56 9.52 -11.11 3.58
N LEU A 57 9.60 -11.00 4.90
CA LEU A 57 10.24 -12.00 5.78
C LEU A 57 9.22 -12.78 6.62
N MET A 58 7.91 -12.55 6.46
CA MET A 58 6.83 -13.29 7.14
C MET A 58 6.53 -14.64 6.46
N GLY A 59 7.27 -14.99 5.41
CA GLY A 59 7.15 -16.24 4.66
C GLY A 59 6.01 -16.23 3.65
N TYR A 60 4.79 -15.90 4.08
CA TYR A 60 3.60 -15.95 3.23
C TYR A 60 3.04 -14.57 2.92
N THR A 61 2.62 -14.34 1.67
CA THR A 61 2.08 -13.05 1.23
C THR A 61 0.67 -12.77 1.74
N ASN A 62 -0.11 -13.81 2.03
CA ASN A 62 -1.41 -13.67 2.71
C ASN A 62 -1.24 -13.09 4.13
N ALA A 63 -0.21 -13.50 4.87
CA ALA A 63 0.08 -13.00 6.21
C ALA A 63 0.34 -11.49 6.19
N VAL A 64 1.08 -11.00 5.19
CA VAL A 64 1.31 -9.57 4.97
C VAL A 64 0.01 -8.83 4.68
N ALA A 65 -0.81 -9.34 3.76
CA ALA A 65 -2.09 -8.70 3.42
C ALA A 65 -3.03 -8.63 4.64
N THR A 66 -3.14 -9.72 5.40
CA THR A 66 -3.92 -9.76 6.64
C THR A 66 -3.39 -8.78 7.69
N MET A 67 -2.08 -8.73 7.89
CA MET A 67 -1.44 -7.80 8.84
C MET A 67 -1.77 -6.34 8.49
N ILE A 68 -1.59 -5.94 7.23
CA ILE A 68 -1.86 -4.57 6.78
C ILE A 68 -3.36 -4.24 6.92
N ASN A 69 -4.26 -5.12 6.49
CA ASN A 69 -5.69 -4.89 6.64
C ASN A 69 -6.13 -4.77 8.11
N ASN A 70 -5.55 -5.59 9.00
CA ASN A 70 -5.84 -5.54 10.43
C ASN A 70 -5.23 -4.30 11.11
N LEU A 71 -4.07 -3.82 10.65
CA LEU A 71 -3.39 -2.66 11.19
C LEU A 71 -4.30 -1.41 11.16
N PHE A 72 -5.08 -1.28 10.09
CA PHE A 72 -5.97 -0.13 9.86
C PHE A 72 -7.40 -0.32 10.35
N SER A 73 -7.74 -1.49 10.88
CA SER A 73 -9.00 -1.68 11.58
C SER A 73 -9.03 -0.76 12.81
N ASN A 74 -9.85 0.29 12.76
CA ASN A 74 -10.02 1.34 13.79
C ASN A 74 -8.95 2.45 13.81
N VAL A 75 -8.20 2.66 12.72
CA VAL A 75 -7.29 3.80 12.60
C VAL A 75 -8.05 5.00 12.01
N TYR A 76 -8.07 6.11 12.74
CA TYR A 76 -8.62 7.39 12.29
C TYR A 76 -7.50 8.32 11.84
N LEU A 77 -7.68 8.95 10.68
CA LEU A 77 -6.77 9.95 10.13
C LEU A 77 -7.48 11.32 10.07
N PRO A 78 -7.45 12.13 11.15
CA PRO A 78 -8.19 13.39 11.23
C PRO A 78 -7.63 14.48 10.32
N HIS A 79 -6.35 14.42 10.02
CA HIS A 79 -5.63 15.41 9.23
C HIS A 79 -4.88 14.70 8.11
N ILE A 80 -4.89 15.32 6.93
CA ILE A 80 -4.17 14.85 5.75
C ILE A 80 -3.16 15.94 5.37
N SER A 81 -1.88 15.59 5.31
CA SER A 81 -0.83 16.49 4.86
C SER A 81 -1.01 16.90 3.39
N LYS A 82 -0.46 18.06 3.03
CA LYS A 82 -0.49 18.52 1.62
C LYS A 82 0.33 17.60 0.74
N GLU A 83 1.42 17.07 1.29
CA GLU A 83 2.32 16.12 0.64
C GLU A 83 1.57 14.83 0.29
N TYR A 84 0.84 14.24 1.24
CA TYR A 84 0.00 13.06 0.99
C TYR A 84 -1.07 13.35 -0.07
N SER A 85 -1.78 14.48 0.06
CA SER A 85 -2.80 14.87 -0.92
C SER A 85 -2.22 14.99 -2.33
N SER A 86 -1.04 15.62 -2.46
CA SER A 86 -0.35 15.75 -3.75
C SER A 86 -0.01 14.39 -4.36
N ILE A 87 0.48 13.45 -3.55
CA ILE A 87 0.77 12.08 -4.00
C ILE A 87 -0.50 11.38 -4.50
N CYS A 88 -1.62 11.52 -3.78
CA CYS A 88 -2.89 10.95 -4.21
C CYS A 88 -3.39 11.57 -5.52
N ASP A 89 -3.26 12.89 -5.68
CA ASP A 89 -3.64 13.59 -6.91
C ASP A 89 -2.74 13.17 -8.08
N ASP A 90 -1.44 13.05 -7.88
CA ASP A 90 -0.51 12.56 -8.90
C ASP A 90 -0.80 11.12 -9.31
N LEU A 91 -1.11 10.24 -8.35
CA LEU A 91 -1.51 8.86 -8.61
C LEU A 91 -2.82 8.81 -9.41
N LYS A 92 -3.79 9.64 -9.05
CA LYS A 92 -5.06 9.77 -9.77
C LYS A 92 -4.84 10.30 -11.18
N ASN A 93 -4.03 11.33 -11.37
CA ASN A 93 -3.69 11.89 -12.68
C ASN A 93 -2.96 10.86 -13.56
N PHE A 94 -2.04 10.10 -12.96
CA PHE A 94 -1.37 8.99 -13.64
C PHE A 94 -2.38 7.93 -14.09
N TYR A 95 -3.30 7.52 -13.22
CA TYR A 95 -4.33 6.54 -13.56
C TYR A 95 -5.31 7.08 -14.61
N GLU A 96 -5.76 8.32 -14.51
CA GLU A 96 -6.73 8.95 -15.42
C GLU A 96 -6.17 9.23 -16.81
N ASN A 97 -4.85 9.26 -16.98
CA ASN A 97 -4.22 9.41 -18.28
C ASN A 97 -4.64 8.26 -19.23
N PRO A 98 -5.30 8.54 -20.37
CA PRO A 98 -5.77 7.52 -21.29
C PRO A 98 -4.67 6.57 -21.77
N ARG A 99 -3.44 7.07 -21.98
CA ARG A 99 -2.31 6.24 -22.41
C ARG A 99 -1.97 5.17 -21.38
N ASN A 100 -2.01 5.51 -20.09
CA ASN A 100 -1.75 4.58 -19.00
C ASN A 100 -2.87 3.56 -18.87
N LYS A 101 -4.14 3.98 -19.01
CA LYS A 101 -5.30 3.07 -19.07
C LYS A 101 -5.18 2.07 -20.21
N TYR A 102 -4.91 2.53 -21.43
CA TYR A 102 -4.73 1.65 -22.59
C TYR A 102 -3.54 0.71 -22.42
N LYS A 103 -2.41 1.20 -21.88
CA LYS A 103 -1.25 0.36 -21.56
C LYS A 103 -1.61 -0.74 -20.54
N ALA A 104 -2.32 -0.40 -19.47
CA ALA A 104 -2.74 -1.37 -18.46
C ALA A 104 -3.70 -2.43 -19.03
N ILE A 105 -4.68 -2.01 -19.85
CA ILE A 105 -5.58 -2.93 -20.55
C ILE A 105 -4.80 -3.87 -21.47
N PHE A 106 -3.89 -3.31 -22.28
CA PHE A 106 -3.05 -4.07 -23.20
C PHE A 106 -2.19 -5.09 -22.45
N MET A 107 -1.52 -4.69 -21.38
CA MET A 107 -0.73 -5.60 -20.54
C MET A 107 -1.61 -6.72 -19.96
N ARG A 108 -2.79 -6.38 -19.42
CA ARG A 108 -3.71 -7.35 -18.84
C ARG A 108 -4.28 -8.34 -19.87
N GLN A 109 -4.51 -7.92 -21.10
CA GLN A 109 -5.10 -8.75 -22.13
C GLN A 109 -4.07 -9.61 -22.88
N HIS A 110 -2.87 -9.08 -23.10
CA HIS A 110 -1.86 -9.74 -23.94
C HIS A 110 -0.75 -10.45 -23.16
N PHE A 111 -0.43 -10.00 -21.94
CA PHE A 111 0.67 -10.57 -21.15
C PHE A 111 0.19 -11.43 -19.97
N ASN A 112 -1.13 -11.54 -19.76
CA ASN A 112 -1.71 -12.32 -18.66
C ASN A 112 -2.15 -13.73 -19.09
N THR A 113 -2.04 -14.05 -20.39
CA THR A 113 -2.19 -15.41 -20.93
C THR A 113 -0.84 -15.86 -21.49
N PRO A 114 -0.18 -16.87 -20.90
CA PRO A 114 1.15 -17.27 -21.34
C PRO A 114 1.21 -17.72 -22.80
N TRP A 115 0.11 -18.20 -23.39
CA TRP A 115 0.09 -18.67 -24.78
C TRP A 115 -1.32 -18.54 -25.40
N LYS A 116 -1.43 -17.71 -26.44
CA LYS A 116 -2.40 -17.91 -27.53
C LYS A 116 -1.60 -17.97 -28.83
N ILE A 117 -1.23 -19.19 -29.20
CA ILE A 117 -1.08 -19.64 -30.58
C ILE A 117 -2.11 -20.76 -30.73
#